data_AF-A0A6B3GYX3-F1
#
_entry.id   AF-A0A6B3GYX3-F1
#
_cell.length_a   1.000
_cell.length_b   1.000
_cell.length_c   1.000
_cell.angle_alpha   90.00
_cell.angle_beta   90.00
_cell.angle_gamma   90.00
#
_symmetry.space_group_name_H-M   'P 1'
#
loop_
_entity.id
_entity.type
_entity.pdbx_description
1 polymer ?
#
loop_
_entity_poly.entity_id
_entity_poly.type
_entity_poly.pdbx_seq_one_letter_code
_entity_poly.pdbx_strand_id
1 'polypeptide(L)'
;TLGAVAERVGLTQQGLLHYFPTKEALLVAVLEDRDRWDTGGGGGEEGAWRLELLGSLVEYNAMRPVIVRTFSALLGESVTEDHPAREFFTRRYTQVRAGMAATLRAEYGDTLPGGLSPERAAVLLVAVMDGLQYQWLLDPEAVDMPGAFGDFLGLLKGPEASS
;
A
#
# COMPACT_ATOMS: atom_id res chain seq x y z
N THR A 1 -11.67 -1.83 -20.11
CA THR A 1 -10.78 -1.31 -21.17
C THR A 1 -10.85 0.20 -21.19
N LEU A 2 -9.91 0.92 -21.81
CA LEU A 2 -9.99 2.39 -21.96
C LEU A 2 -11.31 2.84 -22.60
N GLY A 3 -11.77 2.11 -23.63
CA GLY A 3 -13.07 2.35 -24.27
C GLY A 3 -14.26 2.24 -23.29
N ALA A 4 -14.29 1.20 -22.47
CA ALA A 4 -15.37 1.03 -21.47
C ALA A 4 -15.34 2.10 -20.36
N VAL A 5 -14.16 2.64 -20.02
CA VAL A 5 -14.07 3.77 -19.09
C VAL A 5 -14.58 5.05 -19.75
N ALA A 6 -14.14 5.34 -20.97
CA ALA A 6 -14.55 6.52 -21.74
C ALA A 6 -16.08 6.55 -21.92
N GLU A 7 -16.67 5.42 -22.32
CA GLU A 7 -18.12 5.26 -22.49
C GLU A 7 -18.89 5.56 -21.19
N ARG A 8 -18.43 5.05 -20.04
CA ARG A 8 -19.08 5.29 -18.74
C ARG A 8 -19.01 6.75 -18.28
N VAL A 9 -18.01 7.51 -18.72
CA VAL A 9 -17.85 8.94 -18.37
C VAL A 9 -18.31 9.88 -19.49
N GLY A 10 -18.97 9.35 -20.54
CA GLY A 10 -19.48 10.15 -21.65
C GLY A 10 -18.40 10.76 -22.55
N LEU A 11 -17.18 10.20 -22.56
CA LEU A 11 -16.07 10.63 -23.40
C LEU A 11 -15.84 9.63 -24.55
N THR A 12 -15.23 10.11 -25.63
CA THR A 12 -14.63 9.22 -26.62
C THR A 12 -13.30 8.69 -26.08
N GLN A 13 -12.82 7.55 -26.59
CA GLN A 13 -11.50 7.03 -26.20
C GLN A 13 -10.39 8.05 -26.47
N GLN A 14 -10.46 8.78 -27.58
CA GLN A 14 -9.50 9.85 -27.89
C GLN A 14 -9.63 11.04 -26.94
N GLY A 15 -10.85 11.41 -26.54
CA GLY A 15 -11.10 12.44 -25.53
C GLY A 15 -10.56 12.05 -24.15
N LEU A 16 -10.64 10.77 -23.77
CA LEU A 16 -10.03 10.26 -22.54
C LEU A 16 -8.50 10.29 -22.61
N LEU A 17 -7.92 9.92 -23.76
CA LEU A 17 -6.47 9.94 -23.98
C LEU A 17 -5.86 11.35 -23.98
N HIS A 18 -6.67 12.39 -24.25
CA HIS A 18 -6.24 13.77 -24.10
C HIS A 18 -5.88 14.13 -22.64
N TYR A 19 -6.61 13.57 -21.67
CA TYR A 19 -6.33 13.76 -20.24
C TYR A 19 -5.33 12.74 -19.71
N PHE A 20 -5.38 11.51 -20.20
CA PHE A 20 -4.53 10.41 -19.75
C PHE A 20 -3.85 9.76 -20.95
N PRO A 21 -2.61 10.15 -21.28
CA PRO A 21 -1.94 9.74 -22.52
C PRO A 21 -1.82 8.22 -22.71
N THR A 22 -1.84 7.46 -21.61
CA THR A 22 -1.83 6.00 -21.61
C THR A 22 -2.82 5.41 -20.60
N LYS A 23 -3.09 4.11 -20.73
CA LYS A 23 -3.90 3.36 -19.75
C LYS A 23 -3.25 3.40 -18.36
N GLU A 24 -1.93 3.33 -18.31
CA GLU A 24 -1.13 3.35 -17.09
C GLU A 24 -1.25 4.73 -16.42
N ALA A 25 -1.20 5.82 -17.19
CA ALA A 25 -1.42 7.17 -16.67
C ALA A 25 -2.82 7.36 -16.07
N LEU A 26 -3.86 6.80 -16.71
CA LEU A 26 -5.21 6.79 -16.16
C LEU A 26 -5.27 6.02 -14.83
N LEU A 27 -4.66 4.83 -14.79
CA LEU A 27 -4.70 4.01 -13.58
C LEU A 27 -3.88 4.61 -12.44
N VAL A 28 -2.76 5.30 -12.72
CA VAL A 28 -2.03 6.12 -11.75
C VAL A 28 -2.96 7.20 -11.19
N ALA A 29 -3.68 7.94 -12.03
CA ALA A 29 -4.59 8.98 -11.56
C ALA A 29 -5.73 8.44 -10.70
N VAL A 30 -6.24 7.24 -11.01
CA VAL A 30 -7.22 6.53 -10.16
C VAL A 30 -6.61 6.15 -8.81
N LEU A 31 -5.36 5.67 -8.78
CA LEU A 31 -4.65 5.38 -7.53
C LEU A 31 -4.36 6.64 -6.72
N GLU A 32 -3.98 7.75 -7.36
CA GLU A 32 -3.77 9.04 -6.70
C GLU A 32 -5.06 9.61 -6.10
N ASP A 33 -6.18 9.51 -6.81
CA ASP A 33 -7.48 9.87 -6.25
C ASP A 33 -7.80 9.00 -5.05
N ARG A 34 -7.60 7.69 -5.18
CA ARG A 34 -7.87 6.79 -4.07
C ARG A 34 -6.98 7.07 -2.85
N ASP A 35 -5.69 7.32 -3.07
CA ASP A 35 -4.76 7.66 -1.99
C ASP A 35 -5.22 8.92 -1.24
N ARG A 36 -5.74 9.94 -1.92
CA ARG A 36 -6.33 11.12 -1.25
C ARG A 36 -7.52 10.77 -0.36
N TRP A 37 -8.37 9.84 -0.80
CA TRP A 37 -9.53 9.38 -0.03
C TRP A 37 -9.19 8.44 1.12
N ASP A 38 -8.23 7.52 0.93
CA ASP A 38 -7.75 6.58 1.96
C ASP A 38 -6.90 7.28 3.02
N THR A 39 -6.15 8.33 2.63
CA THR A 39 -5.37 9.13 3.58
C THR A 39 -6.19 10.19 4.30
N GLY A 40 -7.35 10.63 3.79
CA GLY A 40 -8.42 11.33 4.54
C GLY A 40 -8.07 12.52 5.46
N GLY A 41 -6.84 13.03 5.50
CA GLY A 41 -6.37 13.96 6.55
C GLY A 41 -5.13 13.53 7.35
N GLY A 42 -4.47 12.41 7.02
CA GLY A 42 -3.19 11.99 7.62
C GLY A 42 -1.96 12.79 7.15
N GLY A 43 -2.19 13.89 6.43
CA GLY A 43 -1.22 14.97 6.22
C GLY A 43 -1.32 16.07 7.30
N GLY A 44 -2.12 15.88 8.34
CA GLY A 44 -2.00 16.64 9.59
C GLY A 44 -0.76 16.17 10.35
N GLU A 45 -0.21 17.05 11.19
CA GLU A 45 1.06 16.91 11.94
C GLU A 45 1.19 15.68 12.87
N GLU A 46 0.25 14.74 12.82
CA GLU A 46 0.20 13.47 13.57
C GLU A 46 0.55 12.29 12.65
N GLY A 47 1.78 12.26 12.14
CA GLY A 47 2.27 11.29 11.14
C GLY A 47 2.39 9.81 11.58
N ALA A 48 1.75 9.40 12.68
CA ALA A 48 1.78 8.04 13.19
C ALA A 48 0.40 7.37 13.03
N TRP A 49 0.34 6.34 12.18
CA TRP A 49 -0.75 5.37 12.23
C TRP A 49 -0.66 4.62 13.57
N ARG A 50 -1.76 4.31 14.25
CA ARG A 50 -1.68 3.39 15.40
C ARG A 50 -1.34 2.00 14.89
N LEU A 51 -0.41 1.29 15.53
CA LEU A 51 0.01 -0.05 15.10
C LEU A 51 -1.18 -1.02 15.00
N GLU A 52 -2.13 -0.91 15.93
CA GLU A 52 -3.39 -1.65 15.94
C GLU A 52 -4.26 -1.39 14.71
N LEU A 53 -4.19 -0.18 14.13
CA LEU A 53 -4.94 0.18 12.93
C LEU A 53 -4.31 -0.40 11.65
N LEU A 54 -3.04 -0.83 11.68
CA LEU A 54 -2.42 -1.46 10.50
C LEU A 54 -3.10 -2.79 10.17
N GLY A 55 -3.52 -3.57 11.18
CA GLY A 55 -4.31 -4.79 10.96
C GLY A 55 -5.67 -4.48 10.30
N SER A 56 -6.38 -3.48 10.81
CA SER A 56 -7.66 -3.03 10.24
C SER A 56 -7.52 -2.46 8.82
N LEU A 57 -6.38 -1.86 8.47
CA LEU A 57 -6.10 -1.42 7.10
C LEU A 57 -5.94 -2.61 6.13
N VAL A 58 -5.36 -3.72 6.59
CA VAL A 58 -5.24 -4.95 5.78
C VAL A 58 -6.60 -5.60 5.58
N GLU A 59 -7.44 -5.66 6.62
CA GLU A 59 -8.84 -6.10 6.50
C GLU A 59 -9.63 -5.23 5.53
N TYR A 60 -9.47 -3.91 5.62
CA TYR A 60 -10.12 -2.95 4.72
C TYR A 60 -9.67 -3.11 3.26
N ASN A 61 -8.38 -3.43 3.03
CA ASN A 61 -7.86 -3.74 1.71
C ASN A 61 -8.41 -5.08 1.18
N ALA A 62 -8.53 -6.10 2.03
CA ALA A 62 -9.13 -7.39 1.66
C ALA A 62 -10.59 -7.24 1.20
N MET A 63 -11.32 -6.24 1.71
CA MET A 63 -12.67 -5.90 1.24
C MET A 63 -12.71 -5.26 -0.16
N ARG A 64 -11.56 -4.91 -0.77
CA ARG A 64 -11.47 -4.18 -2.05
C ARG A 64 -10.52 -4.85 -3.05
N PRO A 65 -10.77 -6.13 -3.41
CA PRO A 65 -9.86 -6.95 -4.22
C PRO A 65 -9.52 -6.33 -5.59
N VAL A 66 -10.47 -5.63 -6.21
CA VAL A 66 -10.27 -4.99 -7.52
C VAL A 66 -9.17 -3.91 -7.46
N ILE A 67 -9.08 -3.20 -6.35
CA ILE A 67 -8.11 -2.10 -6.18
C ILE A 67 -6.76 -2.64 -5.79
N VAL A 68 -6.72 -3.62 -4.87
CA VAL A 68 -5.49 -4.35 -4.55
C VAL A 68 -4.89 -4.98 -5.81
N ARG A 69 -5.73 -5.56 -6.69
CA ARG A 69 -5.29 -6.12 -7.98
C ARG A 69 -4.72 -5.05 -8.92
N THR A 70 -5.41 -3.92 -9.08
CA THR A 70 -4.96 -2.82 -9.94
C THR A 70 -3.63 -2.26 -9.44
N PHE A 71 -3.54 -2.00 -8.13
CA PHE A 71 -2.32 -1.57 -7.48
C PHE A 71 -1.17 -2.55 -7.69
N SER A 72 -1.39 -3.83 -7.40
CA SER A 72 -0.36 -4.89 -7.50
C SER A 72 0.14 -5.07 -8.94
N ALA A 73 -0.74 -5.01 -9.94
CA ALA A 73 -0.33 -5.10 -11.35
C ALA A 73 0.53 -3.90 -11.76
N LEU A 74 0.07 -2.67 -11.48
CA LEU A 74 0.82 -1.46 -11.81
C LEU A 74 2.14 -1.33 -11.06
N LEU A 75 2.19 -1.78 -9.80
CA LEU A 75 3.41 -1.82 -9.02
C LEU A 75 4.45 -2.72 -9.71
N GLY A 76 4.05 -3.92 -10.11
CA GLY A 76 4.90 -4.86 -10.84
C GLY A 76 5.38 -4.33 -12.18
N GLU A 77 4.56 -3.57 -12.91
CA GLU A 77 4.96 -2.93 -14.17
C GLU A 77 5.89 -1.72 -13.94
N SER A 78 5.72 -1.00 -12.82
CA SER A 78 6.43 0.25 -12.53
C SER A 78 7.95 0.14 -12.35
N VAL A 79 8.46 -1.08 -12.12
CA VAL A 79 9.90 -1.33 -11.96
C VAL A 79 10.64 -1.44 -13.29
N THR A 80 9.90 -1.54 -14.40
CA THR A 80 10.47 -1.51 -15.76
C THR A 80 11.00 -0.12 -16.12
N GLU A 81 11.90 -0.06 -17.10
CA GLU A 81 12.53 1.18 -17.54
C GLU A 81 11.50 2.15 -18.15
N ASP A 82 11.62 3.44 -17.84
CA ASP A 82 10.74 4.53 -18.30
C ASP A 82 9.22 4.35 -18.06
N HIS A 83 8.83 3.50 -17.11
CA HIS A 83 7.41 3.29 -16.83
C HIS A 83 6.73 4.54 -16.24
N PRO A 84 5.58 5.01 -16.79
CA PRO A 84 4.91 6.23 -16.32
C PRO A 84 4.53 6.22 -14.83
N ALA A 85 4.25 5.04 -14.27
CA ALA A 85 3.88 4.89 -12.85
C ALA A 85 5.07 4.92 -11.87
N ARG A 86 6.32 4.88 -12.37
CA ARG A 86 7.51 4.76 -11.51
C ARG A 86 7.60 5.89 -10.48
N GLU A 87 7.34 7.12 -10.91
CA GLU A 87 7.42 8.28 -10.03
C GLU A 87 6.37 8.22 -8.91
N PHE A 88 5.13 7.85 -9.26
CA PHE A 88 4.04 7.66 -8.31
C PHE A 88 4.42 6.67 -7.20
N PHE A 89 4.85 5.45 -7.57
CA PHE A 89 5.21 4.42 -6.58
C PHE A 89 6.43 4.81 -5.76
N THR A 90 7.41 5.51 -6.34
CA THR A 90 8.59 6.00 -5.61
C THR A 90 8.20 7.00 -4.51
N ARG A 91 7.36 7.98 -4.85
CA ARG A 91 6.83 8.96 -3.87
C ARG A 91 5.99 8.28 -2.80
N ARG A 92 5.10 7.38 -3.21
CA ARG A 92 4.25 6.61 -2.28
C ARG A 92 5.07 5.81 -1.29
N TYR A 93 6.04 5.01 -1.75
CA TYR A 93 6.88 4.21 -0.86
C TYR A 93 7.67 5.07 0.13
N THR A 94 8.12 6.25 -0.30
CA THR A 94 8.80 7.19 0.59
C THR A 94 7.87 7.63 1.73
N GLN A 95 6.64 8.03 1.41
CA GLN A 95 5.65 8.47 2.39
C GLN A 95 5.20 7.33 3.31
N VAL A 96 4.88 6.16 2.75
CA VAL A 96 4.42 4.99 3.51
C VAL A 96 5.50 4.52 4.48
N ARG A 97 6.76 4.40 4.05
CA ARG A 97 7.86 4.01 4.94
C ARG A 97 8.09 5.04 6.04
N ALA A 98 7.99 6.34 5.73
CA ALA A 98 8.12 7.39 6.73
C ALA A 98 7.02 7.30 7.80
N GLY A 99 5.76 7.16 7.38
CA GLY A 99 4.63 6.99 8.30
C GLY A 99 4.75 5.73 9.17
N MET A 100 5.15 4.61 8.57
CA MET A 100 5.37 3.37 9.32
C MET A 100 6.54 3.47 10.31
N ALA A 101 7.64 4.11 9.91
CA ALA A 101 8.76 4.36 10.83
C ALA A 101 8.35 5.27 11.99
N ALA A 102 7.52 6.28 11.75
CA ALA A 102 6.96 7.14 12.80
C ALA A 102 6.06 6.35 13.76
N THR A 103 5.16 5.49 13.24
CA THR A 103 4.35 4.57 14.04
C THR A 103 5.19 3.67 14.92
N LEU A 104 6.19 2.98 14.33
CA LEU A 104 7.04 2.05 15.06
C LEU A 104 7.90 2.78 16.11
N ARG A 105 8.35 4.00 15.81
CA ARG A 105 9.10 4.83 16.76
C ARG A 105 8.24 5.28 17.93
N ALA A 106 6.98 5.65 17.68
CA ALA A 106 6.05 6.04 18.73
C ALA A 106 5.78 4.89 19.71
N GLU A 107 5.74 3.65 19.21
CA GLU A 107 5.48 2.45 20.01
C GLU A 107 6.74 1.93 20.74
N TYR A 108 7.88 1.83 20.04
CA TYR A 108 9.08 1.12 20.51
C TYR A 108 10.29 2.01 20.78
N GLY A 109 10.23 3.31 20.44
CA GLY A 109 11.39 4.20 20.42
C GLY A 109 12.32 3.95 19.23
N ASP A 110 13.60 4.31 19.35
CA ASP A 110 14.56 4.23 18.23
C ASP A 110 15.10 2.82 17.96
N THR A 111 14.72 1.83 18.75
CA THR A 111 15.15 0.44 18.57
C THR A 111 14.03 -0.51 18.96
N LEU A 112 13.57 -1.32 18.01
CA LEU A 112 12.56 -2.35 18.23
C LEU A 112 13.13 -3.50 19.08
N PRO A 113 12.29 -4.33 19.71
CA PRO A 113 12.71 -5.51 20.47
C PRO A 113 13.66 -6.45 19.72
N GLY A 114 13.49 -6.58 18.40
CA GLY A 114 14.38 -7.36 17.52
C GLY A 114 15.71 -6.66 17.14
N GLY A 115 16.02 -5.49 17.71
CA GLY A 115 17.25 -4.73 17.43
C GLY A 115 17.26 -3.91 16.15
N LEU A 116 16.15 -3.88 15.40
CA LEU A 116 16.01 -3.06 14.20
C LEU A 116 15.67 -1.60 14.55
N SER A 117 16.18 -0.66 13.77
CA SER A 117 15.63 0.70 13.77
C SER A 117 14.23 0.73 13.15
N PRO A 118 13.37 1.69 13.53
CA PRO A 118 12.05 1.87 12.93
C PRO A 118 12.08 1.94 11.40
N GLU A 119 13.06 2.61 10.80
CA GLU A 119 13.21 2.74 9.35
C GLU A 119 13.47 1.39 8.66
N ARG A 120 14.28 0.54 9.28
CA ARG A 120 14.60 -0.79 8.74
C ARG A 120 13.40 -1.72 8.86
N ALA A 121 12.70 -1.67 9.99
CA ALA A 121 11.47 -2.42 10.20
C ALA A 121 10.34 -1.96 9.27
N ALA A 122 10.22 -0.66 9.01
CA ALA A 122 9.23 -0.11 8.07
C ALA A 122 9.41 -0.66 6.64
N VAL A 123 10.66 -0.79 6.16
CA VAL A 123 10.93 -1.44 4.86
C VAL A 123 10.40 -2.87 4.83
N LEU A 124 10.66 -3.65 5.89
CA LEU A 124 10.21 -5.04 5.97
C LEU A 124 8.69 -5.15 6.05
N LEU A 125 8.05 -4.28 6.82
CA LEU A 125 6.60 -4.26 6.98
C LEU A 125 5.89 -3.97 5.65
N VAL A 126 6.37 -2.99 4.88
CA VAL A 126 5.88 -2.73 3.52
C VAL A 126 6.07 -3.95 2.62
N ALA A 127 7.26 -4.55 2.63
CA ALA A 127 7.57 -5.70 1.78
C ALA A 127 6.68 -6.92 2.09
N VAL A 128 6.41 -7.19 3.38
CA VAL A 128 5.49 -8.25 3.80
C VAL A 128 4.07 -7.96 3.31
N MET A 129 3.58 -6.74 3.49
CA MET A 129 2.25 -6.35 3.04
C MET A 129 2.09 -6.54 1.52
N ASP A 130 3.03 -6.05 0.72
CA ASP A 130 2.98 -6.20 -0.75
C ASP A 130 3.04 -7.69 -1.15
N GLY A 131 3.92 -8.48 -0.53
CA GLY A 131 4.05 -9.91 -0.79
C GLY A 131 2.78 -10.70 -0.43
N LEU A 132 2.12 -10.36 0.67
CA LEU A 132 0.86 -10.97 1.08
C LEU A 132 -0.28 -10.64 0.11
N GLN A 133 -0.32 -9.42 -0.44
CA GLN A 133 -1.31 -9.03 -1.43
C GLN A 133 -1.21 -9.91 -2.69
N TYR A 134 0.00 -10.17 -3.21
CA TYR A 134 0.17 -11.04 -4.37
C TYR A 134 -0.27 -12.48 -4.08
N GLN A 135 0.14 -13.03 -2.93
CA GLN A 135 -0.19 -14.40 -2.55
C GLN A 135 -1.70 -14.58 -2.39
N TRP A 136 -2.36 -13.68 -1.67
CA TRP A 136 -3.82 -13.69 -1.50
C TRP A 136 -4.58 -13.47 -2.80
N LEU A 137 -4.10 -12.60 -3.70
CA LEU A 137 -4.75 -12.40 -5.01
C LEU A 137 -4.67 -13.65 -5.90
N LEU A 138 -3.65 -14.48 -5.73
CA LEU A 138 -3.45 -15.72 -6.49
C LEU A 138 -4.20 -16.91 -5.87
N ASP A 139 -4.23 -17.00 -4.54
CA ASP A 139 -4.89 -18.08 -3.80
C ASP A 139 -5.54 -17.55 -2.50
N PRO A 140 -6.73 -16.92 -2.61
CA PRO A 140 -7.39 -16.31 -1.46
C PRO A 140 -7.98 -17.34 -0.49
N GLU A 141 -8.08 -18.61 -0.89
CA GLU A 141 -8.56 -19.70 -0.01
C GLU A 141 -7.41 -20.24 0.86
N ALA A 142 -6.18 -20.26 0.34
CA ALA A 142 -5.02 -20.73 1.10
C ALA A 142 -4.36 -19.65 1.98
N VAL A 143 -4.53 -18.37 1.65
CA VAL A 143 -3.79 -17.28 2.29
C VAL A 143 -4.73 -16.35 3.06
N ASP A 144 -4.71 -16.42 4.38
CA ASP A 144 -5.31 -15.40 5.23
C ASP A 144 -4.36 -14.20 5.35
N MET A 145 -4.50 -13.22 4.45
CA MET A 145 -3.64 -12.04 4.43
C MET A 145 -3.74 -11.20 5.72
N PRO A 146 -4.92 -10.86 6.27
CA PRO A 146 -5.03 -10.22 7.58
C PRO A 146 -4.34 -10.99 8.71
N GLY A 147 -4.58 -12.30 8.80
CA GLY A 147 -3.97 -13.16 9.82
C GLY A 147 -2.44 -13.19 9.71
N ALA A 148 -1.91 -13.47 8.52
CA ALA A 148 -0.47 -13.52 8.27
C ALA A 148 0.24 -12.19 8.53
N PHE A 149 -0.43 -11.06 8.25
CA PHE A 149 0.10 -9.76 8.59
C PHE A 149 0.13 -9.53 10.12
N GLY A 150 -0.91 -9.96 10.83
CA GLY A 150 -0.95 -9.96 12.29
C GLY A 150 0.18 -10.78 12.92
N ASP A 151 0.44 -11.97 12.40
CA ASP A 151 1.55 -12.83 12.83
C ASP A 151 2.89 -12.12 12.67
N PHE A 152 3.11 -11.44 11.53
CA PHE A 152 4.33 -10.67 11.30
C PHE A 152 4.49 -9.51 12.29
N LEU A 153 3.41 -8.79 12.62
CA LEU A 153 3.45 -7.76 13.66
C LEU A 153 3.78 -8.35 15.04
N GLY A 154 3.32 -9.56 15.33
CA GLY A 154 3.69 -10.31 16.53
C GLY A 154 5.20 -10.55 16.63
N LEU A 155 5.85 -10.90 15.52
CA LEU A 155 7.31 -11.10 15.47
C LEU A 155 8.09 -9.81 15.77
N LEU A 156 7.57 -8.65 15.39
CA LEU A 156 8.21 -7.35 15.66
C LEU A 156 8.14 -6.92 17.14
N LYS A 157 7.13 -7.41 17.88
CA LYS A 157 6.94 -7.13 19.32
C LYS A 157 7.97 -7.84 20.22
N GLY A 158 8.66 -8.85 19.71
CA GLY A 158 9.53 -9.71 20.52
C GLY A 158 8.73 -10.61 21.48
N PRO A 159 9.37 -11.58 22.16
CA PRO A 159 8.69 -12.39 23.15
C PRO A 159 8.16 -11.49 24.28
N GLU A 160 6.90 -11.67 24.67
CA GLU A 160 6.38 -11.05 25.89
C GLU A 160 7.32 -11.44 27.03
N ALA A 161 7.84 -10.45 27.75
CA ALA A 161 8.60 -10.69 28.97
C ALA A 161 7.68 -11.48 29.91
N SER A 162 7.95 -12.79 30.06
CA SER A 162 7.24 -13.63 31.00
C SER A 162 7.41 -13.00 32.39
N SER A 163 6.33 -12.41 32.91
CA SER A 163 6.21 -11.99 34.30
C SER A 163 5.79 -13.15 35.18
#